data_AF-A0A7W0D3Y4-F1
#
_entry.id   AF-A0A7W0D3Y4-F1
#
_cell.length_a   1.000
_cell.length_b   1.000
_cell.length_c   1.000
_cell.angle_alpha   90.00
_cell.angle_beta   90.00
_cell.angle_gamma   90.00
#
_symmetry.space_group_name_H-M   'P 1'
#
loop_
_entity.id
_entity.type
_entity.pdbx_description
1 polymer ?
#
loop_
_entity_poly.entity_id
_entity_poly.type
_entity_poly.pdbx_seq_one_letter_code
_entity_poly.pdbx_strand_id
1 'polypeptide(L)'
;MFIRGILRINMKILIVFLVIILAIFYFYFLHQHNSYEHKALNYMKEVDTKQTYKYLGKSDEDCKMMQGCRVEVYLEGKITGESVTILFINGRLAPFAKTQETK
;
A
#
# COMPACT_ATOMS: atom_id res chain seq x y z
N MET A 1 -26.42 8.16 45.73
CA MET A 1 -24.99 8.31 45.34
C MET A 1 -24.47 7.19 44.39
N PHE A 2 -25.29 6.19 44.05
CA PHE A 2 -24.88 5.03 43.21
C PHE A 2 -24.83 5.31 41.69
N ILE A 3 -25.66 6.22 41.18
CA ILE A 3 -25.79 6.49 39.74
C ILE A 3 -24.48 7.08 39.16
N ARG A 4 -23.76 7.91 39.94
CA ARG A 4 -22.47 8.50 39.52
C ARG A 4 -21.34 7.46 39.38
N GLY A 5 -21.39 6.36 40.14
CA GLY A 5 -20.39 5.29 40.07
C GLY A 5 -20.55 4.44 38.80
N ILE A 6 -21.79 4.05 38.50
CA ILE A 6 -22.14 3.29 37.28
C ILE A 6 -21.81 4.10 36.02
N LEU A 7 -22.13 5.40 36.01
CA LEU A 7 -21.79 6.27 34.87
C LEU A 7 -20.27 6.38 34.64
N ARG A 8 -19.47 6.49 35.71
CA ARG A 8 -18.00 6.56 35.60
C ARG A 8 -17.38 5.24 35.10
N ILE A 9 -17.93 4.10 35.50
CA ILE A 9 -17.44 2.78 35.05
C ILE A 9 -17.79 2.58 33.57
N ASN A 10 -19.01 2.91 33.16
CA ASN A 10 -19.46 2.82 31.77
C ASN A 10 -18.63 3.73 30.84
N MET A 11 -18.26 4.94 31.29
CA MET A 11 -17.39 5.84 30.52
C MET A 11 -15.97 5.30 30.35
N LYS A 12 -15.39 4.67 31.39
CA LYS A 12 -14.06 4.04 31.28
C LYS A 12 -14.07 2.88 30.29
N ILE A 13 -15.10 2.04 30.32
CA ILE A 13 -15.27 0.93 29.38
C ILE A 13 -15.43 1.45 27.95
N LEU A 14 -16.27 2.47 27.75
CA LEU A 14 -16.46 3.11 26.44
C LEU A 14 -15.14 3.65 25.85
N ILE A 15 -14.31 4.31 26.68
CA ILE A 15 -13.00 4.83 26.25
C ILE A 15 -12.08 3.69 25.80
N VAL A 16 -12.03 2.58 26.55
CA VAL A 16 -11.20 1.42 26.18
C VAL A 16 -11.65 0.83 24.84
N PHE A 17 -12.95 0.67 24.63
CA PHE A 17 -13.47 0.23 23.33
C PHE A 17 -13.13 1.20 22.19
N LEU A 18 -13.24 2.50 22.43
CA LEU A 18 -12.89 3.51 21.44
C LEU A 18 -11.40 3.44 21.03
N VAL A 19 -10.51 3.21 22.01
CA VAL A 19 -9.07 3.03 21.75
C VAL A 19 -8.80 1.78 20.93
N ILE A 20 -9.48 0.66 21.21
CA ILE A 20 -9.33 -0.58 20.43
C ILE A 20 -9.79 -0.36 18.97
N ILE A 21 -10.92 0.32 18.77
CA ILE A 21 -11.42 0.64 17.41
C ILE A 21 -10.41 1.50 16.66
N LEU A 22 -9.86 2.53 17.30
CA LEU A 22 -8.82 3.37 16.70
C LEU A 22 -7.55 2.58 16.35
N ALA A 23 -7.13 1.65 17.20
CA ALA A 23 -5.95 0.82 16.95
C ALA A 23 -6.15 -0.13 15.75
N ILE A 24 -7.34 -0.74 15.62
CA ILE A 24 -7.69 -1.58 14.46
C ILE A 24 -7.69 -0.73 13.19
N PHE A 25 -8.29 0.46 13.24
CA PHE A 25 -8.34 1.38 12.11
C PHE A 25 -6.93 1.81 11.67
N TYR A 26 -6.06 2.12 12.65
CA TYR A 26 -4.66 2.46 12.41
C TYR A 26 -3.91 1.30 11.75
N PHE A 27 -4.07 0.07 12.25
CA PHE A 27 -3.38 -1.09 11.69
C PHE A 27 -3.84 -1.41 10.26
N TYR A 28 -5.14 -1.31 9.99
CA TYR A 28 -5.70 -1.48 8.65
C TYR A 28 -5.15 -0.45 7.67
N PHE A 29 -5.12 0.82 8.09
CA PHE A 29 -4.59 1.92 7.29
C PHE A 29 -3.09 1.75 6.99
N LEU A 30 -2.30 1.35 8.00
CA LEU A 30 -0.86 1.09 7.86
C LEU A 30 -0.59 -0.05 6.88
N HIS A 31 -1.42 -1.11 6.92
CA HIS A 31 -1.30 -2.25 6.01
C HIS A 31 -1.61 -1.87 4.56
N GLN A 32 -2.63 -1.04 4.35
CA GLN A 32 -3.04 -0.60 3.02
C GLN A 32 -2.00 0.30 2.34
N HIS A 33 -1.35 1.20 3.09
CA HIS A 33 -0.31 2.09 2.57
C HIS A 33 1.01 1.39 2.21
N ASN A 34 1.30 0.24 2.81
CA ASN A 34 2.51 -0.52 2.51
C ASN A 34 2.32 -1.49 1.33
N SER A 35 1.20 -1.41 0.61
CA SER A 35 0.92 -2.25 -0.54
C SER A 35 1.85 -1.91 -1.73
N TYR A 36 2.18 -2.93 -2.51
CA TYR A 36 2.98 -2.78 -3.73
C TYR A 36 2.28 -1.93 -4.79
N GLU A 37 0.94 -1.96 -4.83
CA GLU A 37 0.12 -1.06 -5.64
C GLU A 37 0.44 0.40 -5.36
N HIS A 38 0.42 0.81 -4.10
CA HIS A 38 0.60 2.22 -3.74
C HIS A 38 2.02 2.70 -4.06
N LYS A 39 3.02 1.86 -3.78
CA LYS A 39 4.43 2.13 -4.13
C LYS A 39 4.63 2.26 -5.64
N ALA A 40 4.02 1.38 -6.43
CA ALA A 40 4.12 1.38 -7.88
C ALA A 40 3.48 2.64 -8.49
N LEU A 41 2.27 2.98 -8.04
CA LEU A 41 1.56 4.18 -8.51
C LEU A 41 2.29 5.47 -8.12
N ASN A 42 2.84 5.54 -6.91
CA ASN A 42 3.58 6.73 -6.49
C ASN A 42 4.88 6.91 -7.28
N TYR A 43 5.61 5.82 -7.53
CA TYR A 43 6.80 5.86 -8.37
C TYR A 43 6.49 6.37 -9.79
N MET A 44 5.42 5.89 -10.42
CA MET A 44 5.07 6.40 -11.75
C MET A 44 4.64 7.86 -11.74
N LYS A 45 4.00 8.35 -10.67
CA LYS A 45 3.71 9.79 -10.53
C LYS A 45 4.98 10.64 -10.44
N GLU A 46 6.05 10.10 -9.86
CA GLU A 46 7.33 10.79 -9.74
C GLU A 46 8.11 10.78 -11.07
N VAL A 47 8.07 9.67 -11.81
CA VAL A 47 8.80 9.50 -13.08
C VAL A 47 8.07 10.16 -14.26
N ASP A 48 6.74 10.00 -14.30
CA ASP A 48 5.91 10.44 -15.41
C ASP A 48 4.69 11.21 -14.91
N THR A 49 4.89 12.51 -14.74
CA THR A 49 3.87 13.46 -14.27
C THR A 49 2.81 13.79 -15.32
N LYS A 50 2.98 13.36 -16.58
CA LYS A 50 2.10 13.74 -17.70
C LYS A 50 0.89 12.81 -17.83
N GLN A 51 0.96 11.62 -17.25
CA GLN A 51 -0.15 10.67 -17.28
C GLN A 51 -0.44 10.05 -15.92
N THR A 52 -1.63 9.46 -15.84
CA THR A 52 -2.05 8.70 -14.66
C THR A 52 -2.09 7.23 -15.00
N TYR A 53 -1.58 6.42 -14.08
CA TYR A 53 -1.53 4.97 -14.23
C TYR A 53 -2.65 4.33 -13.43
N LYS A 54 -3.24 3.27 -13.97
CA LYS A 54 -4.22 2.40 -13.32
C LYS A 54 -3.52 1.10 -12.92
N TYR A 55 -3.73 0.65 -11.70
CA TYR A 55 -3.26 -0.66 -11.25
C TYR A 55 -4.10 -1.76 -11.91
N LEU A 56 -3.42 -2.72 -12.54
CA LEU A 56 -4.05 -3.88 -13.18
C LEU A 56 -3.94 -5.14 -12.33
N GLY A 57 -2.87 -5.26 -11.54
CA GLY A 57 -2.62 -6.43 -10.73
C GLY A 57 -1.15 -6.55 -10.35
N LYS A 58 -0.83 -7.66 -9.71
CA LYS A 58 0.54 -8.04 -9.36
C LYS A 58 0.75 -9.52 -9.63
N SER A 59 1.99 -9.93 -9.85
CA SER A 59 2.38 -11.32 -9.75
C SER A 59 2.23 -11.78 -8.31
N ASP A 60 1.52 -12.89 -8.11
CA ASP A 60 1.22 -13.48 -6.79
C ASP A 60 2.30 -14.51 -6.37
N GLU A 61 3.58 -14.27 -6.71
CA GLU A 61 4.66 -15.07 -6.14
C GLU A 61 4.62 -14.95 -4.61
N ASP A 62 4.24 -16.05 -3.96
CA ASP A 62 4.09 -16.22 -2.52
C ASP A 62 5.43 -15.97 -1.80
N CYS A 63 5.77 -14.69 -1.60
CA CYS A 63 6.95 -14.26 -0.87
C CYS A 63 6.81 -14.39 0.64
N LYS A 64 6.19 -15.48 1.11
CA LYS A 64 5.88 -15.61 2.53
C LYS A 64 7.12 -15.87 3.38
N MET A 65 8.22 -16.45 2.86
CA MET A 65 9.38 -16.80 3.73
C MET A 65 10.79 -16.89 3.06
N MET A 66 11.09 -16.24 1.93
CA MET A 66 12.45 -16.35 1.32
C MET A 66 13.07 -15.02 0.87
N GLN A 67 14.39 -14.86 1.13
CA GLN A 67 15.23 -13.82 0.50
C GLN A 67 15.23 -14.04 -1.02
N GLY A 68 15.04 -12.97 -1.78
CA GLY A 68 14.99 -13.03 -3.25
C GLY A 68 13.59 -12.87 -3.85
N CYS A 69 12.61 -12.48 -3.02
CA CYS A 69 11.25 -12.19 -3.44
C CYS A 69 11.19 -11.17 -4.59
N ARG A 70 10.56 -11.55 -5.70
CA ARG A 70 10.29 -10.69 -6.85
C ARG A 70 8.79 -10.50 -6.98
N VAL A 71 8.34 -9.25 -6.90
CA VAL A 71 6.94 -8.90 -7.12
C VAL A 71 6.87 -7.97 -8.31
N GLU A 72 6.20 -8.40 -9.36
CA GLU A 72 5.89 -7.56 -10.50
C GLU A 72 4.53 -6.91 -10.29
N VAL A 73 4.45 -5.61 -10.52
CA VAL A 73 3.21 -4.83 -10.47
C VAL A 73 2.93 -4.32 -11.87
N TYR A 74 1.74 -4.66 -12.39
CA TYR A 74 1.29 -4.27 -13.72
C TYR A 74 0.43 -3.02 -13.64
N LEU A 75 0.82 -2.00 -14.40
CA LEU A 75 0.16 -0.72 -14.51
C LEU A 75 -0.20 -0.42 -15.97
N GLU A 76 -1.26 0.36 -16.18
CA GLU A 76 -1.70 0.83 -17.50
C GLU A 76 -1.90 2.35 -17.49
N GLY A 77 -1.26 3.04 -18.43
CA GLY A 77 -1.45 4.47 -18.65
C GLY A 77 -2.87 4.75 -19.13
N LYS A 78 -3.63 5.56 -18.38
CA LYS A 78 -5.03 5.87 -18.73
C LYS A 78 -5.18 6.66 -20.03
N ILE A 79 -4.15 7.40 -20.42
CA ILE A 79 -4.17 8.31 -21.58
C ILE A 79 -3.57 7.62 -22.79
N THR A 80 -2.43 6.94 -22.63
CA THR A 80 -1.69 6.31 -23.73
C THR A 80 -2.07 4.85 -23.96
N GLY A 81 -2.66 4.17 -22.97
CA GLY A 81 -2.85 2.72 -22.98
C GLY A 81 -1.55 1.93 -22.82
N GLU A 82 -0.44 2.60 -22.49
CA GLU A 82 0.85 1.95 -22.31
C GLU A 82 0.85 1.06 -21.07
N SER A 83 1.27 -0.19 -21.24
CA SER A 83 1.46 -1.10 -20.11
C SER A 83 2.88 -0.95 -19.55
N VAL A 84 2.97 -0.73 -18.24
CA VAL A 84 4.23 -0.59 -17.52
C VAL A 84 4.27 -1.65 -16.41
N THR A 85 5.37 -2.38 -16.34
CA THR A 85 5.59 -3.37 -15.28
C THR A 85 6.67 -2.89 -14.34
N ILE A 86 6.38 -2.85 -13.05
CA ILE A 86 7.33 -2.44 -12.01
C ILE A 86 7.76 -3.65 -11.21
N LEU A 87 9.07 -3.89 -11.16
CA LEU A 87 9.64 -4.96 -10.37
C LEU A 87 10.03 -4.46 -8.98
N PHE A 88 9.62 -5.19 -7.96
CA PHE A 88 10.08 -5.04 -6.58
C PHE A 88 10.90 -6.26 -6.17
N ILE A 89 12.09 -6.05 -5.62
CA ILE A 89 12.95 -7.09 -5.06
C ILE A 89 13.06 -6.87 -3.55
N ASN A 90 12.68 -7.88 -2.75
CA ASN A 90 12.67 -7.80 -1.28
C ASN A 90 11.97 -6.54 -0.74
N GLY A 91 10.85 -6.14 -1.33
CA GLY A 91 10.09 -4.96 -0.90
C GLY A 91 10.63 -3.61 -1.37
N ARG A 92 11.74 -3.58 -2.13
CA ARG A 92 12.35 -2.37 -2.70
C ARG A 92 12.15 -2.33 -4.21
N LEU A 93 11.96 -1.14 -4.78
CA LEU A 93 11.85 -0.96 -6.22
C LEU A 93 13.17 -1.38 -6.88
N ALA A 94 13.12 -2.31 -7.83
CA ALA A 94 14.29 -2.68 -8.61
C ALA A 94 14.64 -1.53 -9.54
N PRO A 95 15.93 -1.20 -9.72
CA PRO A 95 16.33 -0.20 -10.69
C PRO A 95 15.90 -0.68 -12.08
N PHE A 96 15.05 0.10 -12.75
CA PHE A 96 14.84 -0.07 -14.17
C PHE A 96 16.18 0.12 -14.86
N ALA A 97 16.64 -0.91 -15.58
CA ALA A 97 17.67 -0.69 -16.59
C ALA A 97 17.04 0.30 -17.58
N LYS A 98 17.43 1.58 -17.45
CA LYS A 98 16.98 2.67 -18.29
C LYS A 98 17.13 2.19 -19.73
N THR A 99 16.02 1.93 -20.42
CA THR A 99 16.05 1.50 -21.82
C THR A 99 16.82 2.58 -22.56
N GLN A 100 18.02 2.24 -23.00
CA GLN A 100 18.82 3.13 -23.84
C GLN A 100 18.00 3.37 -25.09
N GLU A 101 17.60 4.63 -25.31
CA GLU A 101 17.15 5.11 -26.60
C GLU A 101 18.27 4.81 -27.62
N THR A 102 18.10 3.76 -28.41
CA THR A 102 18.84 3.63 -29.68
C THR A 102 18.30 4.71 -30.60
N LYS A 103 19.07 5.78 -30.72
CA LYS A 103 19.04 6.73 -31.85
C LYS A 103 19.23 6.01 -33.18
#